data_AF-A0ABC8R959-F1
#
_entry.id   AF-A0ABC8R959-F1
#
_cell.length_a   1.000
_cell.length_b   1.000
_cell.length_c   1.000
_cell.angle_alpha   90.00
_cell.angle_beta   90.00
_cell.angle_gamma   90.00
#
_symmetry.space_group_name_H-M   'P 1'
#
loop_
_entity.id
_entity.type
_entity.pdbx_description
1 polymer ?
#
loop_
_entity_poly.entity_id
_entity_poly.type
_entity_poly.pdbx_seq_one_letter_code
_entity_poly.pdbx_strand_id
1 'polypeptide(L)'
;MTIERLIIVAFIATTLFSMASAVPGIATYYTVYVPSACYGFEDRGTMIAAASADLYANGAACGRRYSVACTSGTNAVPNPCRNGRVTVTVVDLCPGCPANGLDLSQEAFSIIADPAAGRINIDFTQV
;
A
#
# COMPACT_ATOMS: atom_id res chain seq x y z
N MET A 1 17.90 14.20 49.00
CA MET A 1 17.67 14.99 47.78
C MET A 1 18.51 14.47 46.61
N THR A 2 18.44 13.16 46.30
CA THR A 2 19.31 12.56 45.26
C THR A 2 18.66 11.41 44.46
N ILE A 3 17.55 10.82 44.91
CA ILE A 3 16.91 9.69 44.20
C ILE A 3 15.74 10.16 43.29
N GLU A 4 14.96 11.16 43.70
CA GLU A 4 13.80 11.66 42.94
C GLU A 4 14.19 12.28 41.59
N ARG A 5 15.35 12.95 41.50
CA ARG A 5 15.84 13.53 40.25
C ARG A 5 16.35 12.48 39.26
N LEU A 6 16.81 11.33 39.74
CA LEU A 6 17.28 10.22 38.89
C LEU A 6 16.13 9.50 38.19
N ILE A 7 14.96 9.41 38.84
CA ILE A 7 13.76 8.77 38.28
C ILE A 7 13.18 9.62 37.12
N ILE A 8 13.22 10.95 37.24
CA ILE A 8 12.72 11.86 36.21
C ILE A 8 13.59 11.82 34.93
N VAL A 9 14.91 11.64 35.08
CA VAL A 9 15.83 11.52 33.93
C VAL A 9 15.67 10.17 33.20
N ALA A 10 15.29 9.10 33.90
CA ALA A 10 15.05 7.80 33.29
C ALA A 10 13.73 7.72 32.48
N PHE A 11 12.72 8.54 32.83
CA PHE A 11 11.40 8.51 32.17
C PHE A 11 11.35 9.22 30.80
N ILE A 12 12.30 10.09 30.50
CA ILE A 12 12.31 10.88 29.25
C ILE A 12 12.95 10.09 28.09
N ALA A 13 13.66 8.99 28.36
CA ALA A 13 14.47 8.29 27.36
C ALA A 13 13.74 7.20 26.55
N THR A 14 12.45 6.95 26.77
CA THR A 14 11.68 5.92 26.03
C THR A 14 10.67 6.54 25.07
N THR A 15 11.09 7.47 24.21
CA THR A 15 10.32 7.73 22.99
C THR A 15 10.59 6.57 22.04
N LEU A 16 9.67 5.60 22.00
CA LEU A 16 9.61 4.60 20.94
C LEU A 16 9.40 5.34 19.62
N PHE A 17 10.49 5.63 18.91
CA PHE A 17 10.43 6.07 17.53
C PHE A 17 9.91 4.88 16.72
N SER A 18 8.60 4.82 16.49
CA SER A 18 8.02 3.92 15.50
C SER A 18 8.55 4.35 14.13
N MET A 19 9.62 3.70 13.69
CA MET A 19 10.08 3.79 12.31
C MET A 19 9.11 2.98 11.44
N ALA A 20 8.08 3.64 10.92
CA ALA A 20 7.31 3.10 9.81
C ALA A 20 8.14 3.29 8.54
N SER A 21 8.90 2.27 8.14
CA SER A 21 9.58 2.28 6.85
C SER A 21 8.57 1.95 5.75
N ALA A 22 8.45 2.83 4.75
CA ALA A 22 7.69 2.50 3.55
C ALA A 22 8.39 1.40 2.75
N VAL A 23 7.61 0.47 2.22
CA VAL A 23 8.07 -0.61 1.36
C VAL A 23 8.01 -0.11 -0.09
N PRO A 24 9.13 -0.11 -0.83
CA PRO A 24 9.10 0.21 -2.24
C PRO A 24 8.45 -0.94 -3.01
N GLY A 25 7.66 -0.61 -4.02
CA GLY A 25 6.92 -1.57 -4.82
C GLY A 25 6.56 -1.06 -6.21
N ILE A 26 5.77 -1.87 -6.91
CA ILE A 26 5.20 -1.53 -8.22
C ILE A 26 3.69 -1.55 -8.12
N ALA A 27 3.03 -0.57 -8.73
CA ALA A 27 1.59 -0.61 -8.91
C ALA A 27 1.17 -0.56 -10.37
N THR A 28 0.13 -1.32 -10.67
CA THR A 28 -0.69 -1.25 -11.90
C THR A 28 -2.15 -1.01 -11.49
N TYR A 29 -3.09 -1.10 -12.43
CA TYR A 29 -4.50 -1.15 -12.09
C TYR A 29 -5.29 -2.14 -12.95
N TYR A 30 -6.43 -2.58 -12.41
CA TYR A 30 -7.41 -3.44 -13.05
C TYR A 30 -8.81 -2.82 -12.94
N THR A 31 -9.79 -3.36 -13.67
CA THR A 31 -11.12 -2.76 -13.85
C THR A 31 -12.29 -3.71 -13.58
N VAL A 32 -12.01 -4.99 -13.31
CA VAL A 32 -13.01 -6.00 -12.99
C VAL A 32 -12.69 -6.55 -11.60
N TYR A 33 -13.53 -6.25 -10.62
CA TYR A 33 -13.23 -6.48 -9.20
C TYR A 33 -13.82 -7.76 -8.61
N VAL A 34 -14.64 -8.47 -9.40
CA VAL A 34 -15.37 -9.66 -8.98
C VAL A 34 -15.26 -10.72 -10.08
N PRO A 35 -15.04 -12.01 -9.76
CA PRO A 35 -14.78 -12.53 -8.42
C PRO A 35 -13.38 -12.17 -7.92
N SER A 36 -13.23 -12.04 -6.61
CA SER A 36 -11.95 -11.82 -5.95
C SER A 36 -11.50 -13.07 -5.17
N ALA A 37 -10.20 -13.30 -5.04
CA ALA A 37 -9.66 -14.44 -4.33
C ALA A 37 -10.03 -14.47 -2.83
N CYS A 38 -10.21 -13.30 -2.20
CA CYS A 38 -10.57 -13.24 -0.78
C CYS A 38 -12.06 -13.44 -0.52
N TYR A 39 -12.93 -12.90 -1.39
CA TYR A 39 -14.36 -12.75 -1.08
C TYR A 39 -15.30 -13.29 -2.18
N GLY A 40 -14.77 -13.97 -3.20
CA GLY A 40 -15.57 -14.55 -4.27
C GLY A 40 -16.39 -13.49 -4.98
N PHE A 41 -17.71 -13.69 -5.06
CA PHE A 41 -18.63 -12.79 -5.76
C PHE A 41 -19.09 -11.56 -4.96
N GLU A 42 -18.60 -11.38 -3.73
CA GLU A 42 -18.92 -10.21 -2.92
C GLU A 42 -18.26 -8.95 -3.52
N ASP A 43 -19.06 -7.95 -3.87
CA ASP A 43 -18.57 -6.65 -4.30
C ASP A 43 -18.03 -5.87 -3.10
N ARG A 44 -16.73 -5.60 -3.13
CA ARG A 44 -16.00 -4.85 -2.10
C ARG A 44 -15.83 -3.37 -2.44
N GLY A 45 -16.44 -2.93 -3.53
CA GLY A 45 -16.38 -1.57 -4.04
C GLY A 45 -15.02 -1.22 -4.62
N THR A 46 -14.69 0.06 -4.53
CA THR A 46 -13.43 0.64 -5.01
C THR A 46 -12.49 0.90 -3.83
N MET A 47 -11.29 1.43 -4.08
CA MET A 47 -10.23 1.54 -3.03
C MET A 47 -9.77 0.17 -2.54
N ILE A 48 -9.58 -0.72 -3.51
CA ILE A 48 -9.14 -2.09 -3.30
C ILE A 48 -7.85 -2.35 -4.08
N ALA A 49 -7.19 -3.45 -3.77
CA ALA A 49 -6.04 -3.94 -4.50
C ALA A 49 -6.03 -5.47 -4.59
N ALA A 50 -5.50 -5.98 -5.69
CA ALA A 50 -4.98 -7.34 -5.79
C ALA A 50 -3.49 -7.32 -5.41
N ALA A 51 -3.08 -8.19 -4.49
CA ALA A 51 -1.70 -8.24 -4.00
C ALA A 51 -0.88 -9.29 -4.76
N SER A 52 0.41 -9.02 -5.00
CA SER A 52 1.36 -10.02 -5.50
C SER A 52 1.43 -11.23 -4.57
N ALA A 53 1.84 -12.40 -5.08
CA ALA A 53 1.76 -13.66 -4.32
C ALA A 53 2.47 -13.62 -2.95
N ASP A 54 3.62 -12.94 -2.88
CA ASP A 54 4.38 -12.70 -1.65
C ASP A 54 3.63 -11.81 -0.64
N LEU A 55 2.97 -10.75 -1.11
CA LEU A 55 2.16 -9.88 -0.27
C LEU A 55 0.82 -10.52 0.13
N TYR A 56 0.17 -11.22 -0.80
CA TYR A 56 -1.09 -11.93 -0.58
C TYR A 56 -0.93 -13.02 0.51
N ALA A 57 0.23 -13.65 0.56
CA ALA A 57 0.64 -14.60 1.59
C ALA A 57 -0.41 -15.72 1.81
N ASN A 58 -0.82 -16.37 0.72
CA ASN A 58 -1.85 -17.41 0.71
C ASN A 58 -3.17 -16.98 1.39
N GLY A 59 -3.58 -15.73 1.20
CA GLY A 59 -4.82 -15.18 1.74
C GLY A 59 -4.68 -14.53 3.11
N ALA A 60 -3.51 -14.63 3.76
CA ALA A 60 -3.28 -13.99 5.06
C ALA A 60 -3.31 -12.44 4.99
N ALA A 61 -3.23 -11.86 3.79
CA ALA A 61 -3.38 -10.43 3.57
C ALA A 61 -4.81 -9.97 3.25
N CYS A 62 -5.78 -10.88 3.08
CA CYS A 62 -7.17 -10.50 2.84
C CYS A 62 -7.68 -9.54 3.93
N GLY A 63 -8.19 -8.38 3.52
CA GLY A 63 -8.68 -7.33 4.41
C GLY A 63 -7.60 -6.42 5.00
N ARG A 64 -6.30 -6.68 4.77
CA ARG A 64 -5.23 -5.75 5.17
C ARG A 64 -5.34 -4.48 4.35
N ARG A 65 -4.99 -3.36 4.97
CA ARG A 65 -5.02 -2.03 4.34
C ARG A 65 -3.61 -1.50 4.15
N TYR A 66 -3.38 -0.86 3.02
CA TYR A 66 -2.12 -0.21 2.70
C TYR A 66 -2.35 1.24 2.33
N SER A 67 -1.57 2.15 2.90
CA SER A 67 -1.43 3.51 2.38
C SER A 67 -0.36 3.51 1.30
N VAL A 68 -0.70 3.93 0.09
CA VAL A 68 0.13 3.84 -1.13
C VAL A 68 0.37 5.23 -1.70
N ALA A 69 1.61 5.54 -2.09
CA ALA A 69 1.99 6.75 -2.81
C ALA A 69 2.75 6.41 -4.10
N CYS A 70 2.51 7.18 -5.16
CA CYS A 70 3.34 7.13 -6.36
C CYS A 70 4.67 7.82 -6.10
N THR A 71 5.78 7.19 -6.47
CA THR A 71 7.13 7.77 -6.32
C THR A 71 7.74 8.15 -7.67
N SER A 72 7.44 7.40 -8.74
CA SER A 72 7.86 7.71 -10.10
C SER A 72 7.11 6.86 -11.14
N GLY A 73 7.19 7.23 -12.42
CA GLY A 73 6.71 6.38 -13.51
C GLY A 73 7.72 5.33 -13.93
N THR A 74 7.26 4.36 -14.71
CA THR A 74 8.12 3.30 -15.28
C THR A 74 8.32 3.43 -16.80
N ASN A 75 7.77 4.49 -17.41
CA ASN A 75 7.80 4.76 -18.85
C ASN A 75 7.82 6.27 -19.14
N ALA A 76 7.70 6.65 -20.41
CA ALA A 76 7.87 8.02 -20.89
C ALA A 76 6.64 8.94 -20.69
N VAL A 77 5.63 8.52 -19.92
CA VAL A 77 4.47 9.38 -19.61
C VAL A 77 4.93 10.57 -18.75
N PRO A 78 4.66 11.82 -19.18
CA PRO A 78 5.05 12.99 -18.41
C PRO A 78 4.19 13.12 -17.15
N ASN A 79 4.83 13.47 -16.02
CA ASN A 79 4.17 13.65 -14.72
C ASN A 79 3.26 12.47 -14.31
N PRO A 80 3.80 11.24 -14.25
CA PRO A 80 3.01 10.03 -14.03
C PRO A 80 2.39 9.97 -12.63
N CYS A 81 2.99 10.67 -11.66
CA CYS A 81 2.52 10.72 -10.27
C CYS A 81 1.68 11.97 -10.00
N ARG A 82 0.66 11.79 -9.16
CA ARG A 82 -0.10 12.85 -8.49
C ARG A 82 0.37 12.94 -7.03
N ASN A 83 0.24 14.11 -6.44
CA ASN A 83 0.59 14.31 -5.03
C ASN A 83 -0.46 13.65 -4.12
N GLY A 84 -0.01 12.89 -3.13
CA GLY A 84 -0.86 12.33 -2.08
C GLY A 84 -0.67 10.84 -1.86
N ARG A 85 -1.55 10.27 -1.05
CA ARG A 85 -1.62 8.83 -0.78
C ARG A 85 -3.06 8.35 -0.91
N VAL A 86 -3.24 7.10 -1.28
CA VAL A 86 -4.52 6.40 -1.25
C VAL A 86 -4.44 5.24 -0.27
N THR A 87 -5.50 4.99 0.49
CA THR A 87 -5.60 3.77 1.30
C THR A 87 -6.45 2.75 0.57
N VAL A 88 -5.88 1.57 0.33
CA VAL A 88 -6.56 0.46 -0.34
C VAL A 88 -6.66 -0.76 0.55
N THR A 89 -7.70 -1.57 0.34
CA THR A 89 -7.87 -2.87 1.03
C THR A 89 -7.49 -4.01 0.07
N VAL A 90 -6.68 -4.96 0.54
CA VAL A 90 -6.39 -6.17 -0.25
C VAL A 90 -7.63 -7.05 -0.28
N VAL A 91 -8.13 -7.32 -1.48
CA VAL A 91 -9.30 -8.17 -1.70
C VAL A 91 -9.00 -9.33 -2.65
N ASP A 92 -7.86 -9.30 -3.34
CA ASP A 92 -7.57 -10.27 -4.39
C ASP A 92 -6.08 -10.64 -4.45
N LEU A 93 -5.80 -11.70 -5.20
CA LEU A 93 -4.46 -12.15 -5.58
C LEU A 93 -4.20 -11.67 -7.01
N CYS A 94 -3.02 -11.09 -7.25
CA CYS A 94 -2.49 -10.84 -8.57
C CYS A 94 -1.34 -11.83 -8.87
N PRO A 95 -1.60 -12.95 -9.58
CA PRO A 95 -0.57 -13.97 -9.83
C PRO A 95 0.58 -13.47 -10.73
N GLY A 96 0.29 -12.51 -11.61
CA GLY A 96 1.27 -11.95 -12.55
C GLY A 96 2.03 -10.73 -12.02
N CYS A 97 1.71 -10.24 -10.83
CA CYS A 97 2.37 -9.07 -10.27
C CYS A 97 3.79 -9.41 -9.78
N PRO A 98 4.77 -8.51 -9.96
CA PRO A 98 6.11 -8.68 -9.38
C PRO A 98 6.04 -8.66 -7.85
N ALA A 99 7.13 -9.10 -7.20
CA ALA A 99 7.26 -9.00 -5.74
C ALA A 99 7.05 -7.56 -5.24
N ASN A 100 6.42 -7.40 -4.08
CA ASN A 100 5.92 -6.12 -3.56
C ASN A 100 5.00 -5.37 -4.55
N GLY A 101 4.21 -6.10 -5.33
CA GLY A 101 3.31 -5.56 -6.34
C GLY A 101 1.88 -5.39 -5.83
N LEU A 102 1.25 -4.26 -6.16
CA LEU A 102 -0.17 -4.01 -5.92
C LEU A 102 -0.87 -3.65 -7.23
N ASP A 103 -1.82 -4.47 -7.68
CA ASP A 103 -2.72 -4.09 -8.76
C ASP A 103 -3.90 -3.35 -8.14
N LEU A 104 -4.00 -2.04 -8.33
CA LEU A 104 -4.99 -1.21 -7.66
C LEU A 104 -6.32 -1.19 -8.41
N SER A 105 -7.42 -0.89 -7.73
CA SER A 105 -8.63 -0.46 -8.44
C SER A 105 -8.31 0.78 -9.29
N GLN A 106 -8.91 0.92 -10.48
CA GLN A 106 -8.65 2.06 -11.36
C GLN A 106 -8.90 3.41 -10.67
N GLU A 107 -9.90 3.48 -9.80
CA GLU A 107 -10.22 4.67 -9.01
C GLU A 107 -9.11 4.98 -8.01
N ALA A 108 -8.57 3.97 -7.33
CA ALA A 108 -7.47 4.13 -6.39
C ALA A 108 -6.18 4.57 -7.10
N PHE A 109 -5.87 3.95 -8.24
CA PHE A 109 -4.73 4.32 -9.06
C PHE A 109 -4.84 5.77 -9.55
N SER A 110 -6.03 6.16 -10.02
CA SER A 110 -6.30 7.52 -10.53
C SER A 110 -6.15 8.60 -9.46
N ILE A 111 -6.21 8.27 -8.17
CA ILE A 111 -5.94 9.24 -7.10
C ILE A 111 -4.45 9.60 -7.06
N ILE A 112 -3.56 8.63 -7.24
CA ILE A 112 -2.11 8.80 -7.04
C ILE A 112 -1.31 8.89 -8.34
N ALA A 113 -1.89 8.58 -9.50
CA ALA A 113 -1.18 8.57 -10.77
C ALA A 113 -2.09 8.83 -11.97
N ASP A 114 -1.48 9.17 -13.10
CA ASP A 114 -2.13 9.21 -14.40
C ASP A 114 -2.36 7.78 -14.91
N PRO A 115 -3.61 7.35 -15.18
CA PRO A 115 -3.89 6.04 -15.77
C PRO A 115 -3.12 5.75 -17.07
N ALA A 116 -2.75 6.77 -17.85
CA ALA A 116 -1.92 6.59 -19.04
C ALA A 116 -0.53 6.02 -18.73
N ALA A 117 -0.01 6.23 -17.51
CA ALA A 117 1.23 5.61 -17.06
C ALA A 117 1.12 4.09 -16.99
N GLY A 118 -0.05 3.54 -16.63
CA GLY A 118 -0.35 2.09 -16.55
C GLY A 118 0.42 1.32 -15.49
N ARG A 119 1.67 1.69 -15.22
CA ARG A 119 2.58 1.11 -14.23
C ARG A 119 3.48 2.18 -13.63
N ILE A 120 3.52 2.23 -12.31
CA ILE A 120 4.25 3.22 -11.51
C ILE A 120 5.09 2.52 -10.43
N ASN A 121 6.16 3.17 -10.01
CA ASN A 121 6.83 2.84 -8.77
C ASN A 121 6.05 3.46 -7.61
N ILE A 122 5.92 2.72 -6.51
CA ILE A 122 5.18 3.15 -5.33
C ILE A 122 6.00 2.96 -4.06
N ASP A 123 5.60 3.67 -3.01
CA ASP A 123 5.93 3.39 -1.63
C ASP A 123 4.64 3.11 -0.86
N PHE A 124 4.59 1.99 -0.13
CA PHE A 124 3.41 1.62 0.65
C PHE A 124 3.74 1.18 2.08
N THR A 125 2.78 1.41 2.99
CA THR A 125 2.86 1.00 4.39
C THR A 125 1.54 0.37 4.81
N GLN A 126 1.59 -0.69 5.61
CA GLN A 126 0.37 -1.23 6.23
C GLN A 126 -0.19 -0.21 7.23
N VAL A 127 -1.52 -0.06 7.27
CA VAL A 127 -2.24 0.86 8.18
C VAL A 127 -3.37 0.17 8.92
#